data_AF-A0A1I4TM35-F1
#
_entry.id   AF-A0A1I4TM35-F1
#
_cell.length_a   1.000
_cell.length_b   1.000
_cell.length_c   1.000
_cell.angle_alpha   90.00
_cell.angle_beta   90.00
_cell.angle_gamma   90.00
#
_symmetry.space_group_name_H-M   'P 1'
#
loop_
_entity.id
_entity.type
_entity.pdbx_description
1 polymer ?
#
loop_
_entity_poly.entity_id
_entity_poly.type
_entity_poly.pdbx_seq_one_letter_code
_entity_poly.pdbx_strand_id
1 'polypeptide(L)'
;MSDKTYPPSSALVAHAHADGATYDAMYAASIADPEAFWAEHGKRIDWIKPFTKVKSTSFAPGEIDIKWFEDGTLNVSANCIDRHLETRADQTAIIFEPDDPNEAAQHITYKQLHTRVCRFANILEELGVRKGDRVVIYLPMIPE
;
A
#
# COMPACT_ATOMS: atom_id res chain seq x y z
N MET A 1 -35.55 17.63 4.51
CA MET A 1 -35.20 16.99 5.79
C MET A 1 -33.80 17.45 6.11
N SER A 2 -33.56 18.04 7.28
CA SER A 2 -32.18 18.31 7.71
C SER A 2 -31.63 16.99 8.23
N ASP A 3 -30.75 16.35 7.46
CA ASP A 3 -30.10 15.13 7.91
C ASP A 3 -29.30 15.40 9.18
N LYS A 4 -29.45 14.52 10.18
CA LYS A 4 -28.71 14.62 11.44
C LYS A 4 -27.24 14.31 11.17
N THR A 5 -26.35 15.26 11.44
CA THR A 5 -24.91 15.08 11.30
C THR A 5 -24.24 14.80 12.65
N TYR A 6 -23.12 14.07 12.62
CA TYR A 6 -22.31 13.76 13.80
C TYR A 6 -20.87 14.25 13.58
N PRO A 7 -20.40 15.26 14.33
CA PRO A 7 -19.04 15.74 14.20
C PRO A 7 -18.03 14.71 14.75
N PRO A 8 -16.80 14.70 14.24
CA PRO A 8 -15.73 13.88 14.80
C PRO A 8 -15.43 14.29 16.25
N SER A 9 -14.98 13.33 17.07
CA SER A 9 -14.55 13.62 18.43
C SER A 9 -13.28 14.49 18.43
N SER A 10 -13.08 15.27 19.49
CA SER A 10 -11.87 16.11 19.64
C SER A 10 -10.58 15.28 19.58
N ALA A 11 -10.60 14.07 20.14
CA ALA A 11 -9.48 13.12 20.06
C ALA A 11 -9.17 12.71 18.61
N LEU A 12 -10.19 12.45 17.79
CA LEU A 12 -9.99 12.13 16.38
C LEU A 12 -9.43 13.33 15.62
N VAL A 13 -9.98 14.52 15.84
CA VAL A 13 -9.53 15.77 15.19
C VAL A 13 -8.06 16.05 15.48
N ALA A 14 -7.60 15.80 16.71
CA ALA A 14 -6.21 16.05 17.10
C ALA A 14 -5.17 15.16 16.40
N HIS A 15 -5.58 14.00 15.88
CA HIS A 15 -4.68 13.02 15.26
C HIS A 15 -4.97 12.78 13.76
N ALA A 16 -5.97 13.45 13.19
CA ALA A 16 -6.34 13.29 11.80
C ALA A 16 -5.32 13.95 10.86
N HIS A 17 -5.10 13.35 9.69
CA HIS A 17 -4.22 13.90 8.66
C HIS A 17 -4.84 15.05 7.86
N ALA A 18 -6.16 15.22 7.94
CA ALA A 18 -6.90 16.29 7.25
C ALA A 18 -8.16 16.65 8.06
N ASP A 19 -8.45 17.94 8.10
CA ASP A 19 -9.77 18.46 8.49
C ASP A 19 -10.64 18.72 7.24
N GLY A 20 -11.84 19.28 7.43
CA GLY A 20 -12.76 19.54 6.32
C GLY A 20 -12.18 20.50 5.27
N ALA A 21 -11.53 21.58 5.71
CA ALA A 21 -10.93 22.55 4.81
C ALA A 21 -9.75 21.96 4.01
N THR A 22 -8.92 21.15 4.68
CA THR A 22 -7.80 20.44 4.05
C THR A 22 -8.32 19.41 3.04
N TYR A 23 -9.36 18.66 3.39
CA TYR A 23 -10.02 17.73 2.47
C TYR A 23 -10.54 18.45 1.22
N ASP A 24 -11.30 19.54 1.40
CA ASP A 24 -11.90 20.28 0.28
C ASP A 24 -10.81 20.83 -0.66
N ALA A 25 -9.71 21.36 -0.09
CA ALA A 25 -8.58 21.85 -0.86
C ALA A 25 -7.85 20.73 -1.63
N MET A 26 -7.56 19.59 -0.96
CA MET A 26 -6.92 18.44 -1.60
C MET A 26 -7.79 17.84 -2.69
N TYR A 27 -9.09 17.71 -2.44
CA TYR A 27 -10.04 17.20 -3.41
C TYR A 27 -10.11 18.11 -4.64
N ALA A 28 -10.28 19.42 -4.44
CA ALA A 28 -10.29 20.39 -5.53
C ALA A 28 -9.00 20.33 -6.37
N ALA A 29 -7.83 20.24 -5.73
CA ALA A 29 -6.55 20.09 -6.42
C ALA A 29 -6.46 18.79 -7.23
N SER A 30 -6.92 17.67 -6.68
CA SER A 30 -6.89 16.36 -7.35
C SER A 30 -7.75 16.29 -8.62
N ILE A 31 -8.76 17.15 -8.73
CA ILE A 31 -9.65 17.25 -9.89
C ILE A 31 -9.15 18.30 -10.88
N ALA A 32 -8.73 19.47 -10.38
CA ALA A 32 -8.31 20.59 -11.22
C ALA A 32 -6.97 20.33 -11.93
N ASP A 33 -6.01 19.74 -11.23
CA ASP A 33 -4.70 19.33 -11.79
C ASP A 33 -4.28 17.97 -11.21
N PRO A 34 -4.84 16.86 -11.74
CA PRO A 34 -4.53 15.53 -11.27
C PRO A 34 -3.06 15.15 -11.50
N GLU A 35 -2.39 15.69 -12.53
CA GLU A 35 -0.99 15.37 -12.79
C GLU A 35 -0.09 15.96 -11.70
N ALA A 36 -0.25 17.25 -11.37
CA ALA A 36 0.52 17.86 -10.28
C ALA A 36 0.23 17.21 -8.92
N PHE A 37 -1.05 16.94 -8.63
CA PHE A 37 -1.46 16.32 -7.37
C PHE A 37 -0.86 14.93 -7.18
N TRP A 38 -0.96 14.07 -8.21
CA TRP A 38 -0.42 12.72 -8.13
C TRP A 38 1.09 12.64 -8.35
N ALA A 39 1.72 13.64 -9.00
CA ALA A 39 3.18 13.77 -9.02
C ALA A 39 3.74 13.90 -7.62
N GLU A 40 3.09 14.68 -6.75
CA GLU A 40 3.51 14.86 -5.37
C GLU A 40 3.23 13.61 -4.53
N HIS A 41 2.00 13.08 -4.58
CA HIS A 41 1.61 11.93 -3.76
C HIS A 41 2.27 10.61 -4.19
N GLY A 42 2.64 10.47 -5.47
CA GLY A 42 3.40 9.33 -5.97
C GLY A 42 4.80 9.19 -5.33
N LYS A 43 5.34 10.25 -4.72
CA LYS A 43 6.64 10.23 -4.03
C LYS A 43 6.60 9.59 -2.64
N ARG A 44 5.42 9.19 -2.14
CA ARG A 44 5.25 8.54 -0.81
C ARG A 44 5.78 7.11 -0.75
N ILE A 45 6.08 6.54 -1.92
CA ILE A 45 6.62 5.19 -2.08
C ILE A 45 7.98 5.27 -2.76
N ASP A 46 8.79 4.25 -2.52
CA ASP A 46 10.14 4.17 -3.04
C ASP A 46 10.11 3.59 -4.45
N TRP A 47 10.72 4.34 -5.38
CA TRP A 47 10.85 3.97 -6.77
C TRP A 47 12.28 3.49 -7.04
N ILE A 48 12.42 2.32 -7.67
CA ILE A 48 13.70 1.84 -8.20
C ILE A 48 14.10 2.72 -9.39
N LYS A 49 13.14 3.00 -10.28
CA LYS A 49 13.24 4.00 -11.33
C LYS A 49 12.10 5.00 -11.12
N PRO A 50 12.40 6.28 -10.80
CA PRO A 50 11.38 7.31 -10.71
C PRO A 50 10.59 7.44 -12.01
N PHE A 51 9.29 7.69 -11.90
CA PHE A 51 8.45 8.01 -13.06
C PHE A 51 8.68 9.45 -13.53
N THR A 52 8.45 9.68 -14.82
CA THR A 52 8.35 11.04 -15.38
C THR A 52 6.95 11.34 -15.90
N LYS A 53 6.14 10.31 -16.16
CA LYS A 53 4.76 10.45 -16.61
C LYS A 53 3.80 10.01 -15.52
N VAL A 54 3.04 10.94 -14.96
CA VAL A 54 2.08 10.64 -13.90
C VAL A 54 0.88 9.87 -14.45
N LYS A 55 0.31 10.33 -15.57
CA LYS A 55 -0.97 9.86 -16.07
C LYS A 55 -0.96 9.80 -17.60
N SER A 56 -1.45 8.71 -18.15
CA SER A 56 -1.80 8.55 -19.56
C SER A 56 -3.07 7.71 -19.62
N THR A 57 -4.23 8.37 -19.54
CA THR A 57 -5.53 7.69 -19.41
C THR A 57 -6.56 8.21 -20.38
N SER A 58 -7.26 7.30 -21.04
CA SER A 58 -8.47 7.56 -21.81
C SER A 58 -9.60 6.65 -21.35
N PHE A 59 -10.79 7.23 -21.19
CA PHE A 59 -12.04 6.52 -20.89
C PHE A 59 -13.02 6.58 -22.07
N ALA A 60 -12.58 7.10 -23.23
CA ALA A 60 -13.44 7.23 -24.39
C ALA A 60 -13.88 5.83 -24.90
N PRO A 61 -15.15 5.66 -25.31
CA PRO A 61 -15.60 4.39 -25.87
C PRO A 61 -14.74 3.95 -27.06
N GLY A 62 -14.19 2.73 -27.00
CA GLY A 62 -13.29 2.20 -28.03
C GLY A 62 -11.81 2.56 -27.85
N GLU A 63 -11.47 3.44 -26.91
CA GLU A 63 -10.09 3.88 -26.62
C GLU A 63 -9.80 3.84 -25.11
N ILE A 64 -10.32 2.84 -24.40
CA ILE A 64 -10.08 2.69 -22.97
C ILE A 64 -8.65 2.20 -22.76
N ASP A 65 -7.77 3.08 -22.28
CA ASP A 65 -6.38 2.81 -21.97
C ASP A 65 -6.00 3.58 -20.71
N ILE A 66 -5.68 2.89 -19.62
CA ILE A 66 -5.49 3.48 -18.30
C ILE A 66 -4.09 3.16 -17.78
N LYS A 67 -3.18 4.13 -17.85
CA LYS A 67 -1.81 3.99 -17.36
C LYS A 67 -1.47 5.10 -16.38
N TRP A 68 -0.86 4.72 -15.26
CA TRP A 68 -0.36 5.61 -14.22
C TRP A 68 1.10 5.26 -13.96
N PHE A 69 1.94 6.29 -13.86
CA PHE A 69 3.38 6.13 -13.58
C PHE A 69 4.06 5.11 -14.53
N GLU A 70 3.64 5.11 -15.80
CA GLU A 70 3.89 4.01 -16.76
C GLU A 70 5.37 3.73 -17.02
N ASP A 71 6.22 4.74 -16.82
CA ASP A 71 7.65 4.68 -17.03
C ASP A 71 8.46 4.49 -15.75
N GLY A 72 7.77 4.44 -14.60
CA GLY A 72 8.35 4.15 -13.28
C GLY A 72 8.51 2.66 -13.03
N THR A 73 9.39 2.30 -12.10
CA THR A 73 9.59 0.91 -11.67
C THR A 73 9.73 0.86 -10.16
N LEU A 74 9.00 -0.05 -9.52
CA LEU A 74 9.06 -0.29 -8.08
C LEU A 74 8.91 -1.79 -7.80
N ASN A 75 9.15 -2.17 -6.55
CA ASN A 75 8.81 -3.48 -6.03
C ASN A 75 7.89 -3.31 -4.80
N VAL A 76 6.77 -4.04 -4.78
CA VAL A 76 5.77 -3.95 -3.71
C VAL A 76 6.32 -4.51 -2.40
N SER A 77 6.99 -5.67 -2.42
CA SER A 77 7.64 -6.24 -1.23
C SER A 77 8.64 -5.25 -0.65
N ALA A 78 9.46 -4.62 -1.49
CA ALA A 78 10.45 -3.64 -1.04
C ALA A 78 9.81 -2.44 -0.30
N ASN A 79 8.66 -1.96 -0.80
CA ASN A 79 7.91 -0.87 -0.16
C ASN A 79 7.15 -1.30 1.09
N CYS A 80 6.69 -2.55 1.16
CA CYS A 80 5.93 -3.06 2.29
C CYS A 80 6.82 -3.60 3.42
N ILE A 81 8.06 -3.99 3.12
CA ILE A 81 8.93 -4.73 4.04
C ILE A 81 10.34 -4.10 4.08
N ASP A 82 11.08 -4.18 2.97
CA ASP A 82 12.53 -3.94 2.96
C ASP A 82 12.92 -2.53 3.38
N ARG A 83 12.20 -1.50 2.91
CA ARG A 83 12.46 -0.10 3.30
C ARG A 83 12.31 0.18 4.79
N HIS A 84 11.61 -0.70 5.52
CA HIS A 84 11.40 -0.57 6.96
C HIS A 84 12.49 -1.25 7.77
N LEU A 85 13.34 -2.09 7.17
CA LEU A 85 14.34 -2.87 7.91
C LEU A 85 15.40 -1.99 8.58
N GLU A 86 15.83 -0.90 7.94
CA GLU A 86 16.87 -0.04 8.49
C GLU A 86 16.48 0.61 9.82
N THR A 87 15.22 1.04 9.95
CA THR A 87 14.75 1.85 11.08
C THR A 87 13.75 1.14 11.99
N ARG A 88 13.09 0.08 11.51
CA ARG A 88 11.95 -0.58 12.16
C ARG A 88 12.07 -2.12 12.14
N ALA A 89 13.26 -2.68 11.92
CA ALA A 89 13.47 -4.14 11.83
C ALA A 89 12.81 -4.94 12.96
N ASP A 90 12.97 -4.49 14.21
CA ASP A 90 12.45 -5.18 15.40
C ASP A 90 11.03 -4.73 15.79
N GLN A 91 10.43 -3.78 15.05
CA GLN A 91 9.05 -3.41 15.25
C GLN A 91 8.12 -4.50 14.69
N THR A 92 7.06 -4.82 15.43
CA THR A 92 5.98 -5.70 14.96
C THR A 92 5.32 -5.14 13.70
N ALA A 93 5.36 -5.93 12.62
CA ALA A 93 4.70 -5.67 11.34
C ALA A 93 3.32 -6.33 11.27
N ILE A 94 3.22 -7.58 11.74
CA ILE A 94 1.97 -8.34 11.82
C ILE A 94 1.74 -8.75 13.26
N ILE A 95 0.55 -8.44 13.78
CA ILE A 95 -0.01 -9.03 14.99
C ILE A 95 -1.04 -10.04 14.49
N PHE A 96 -0.75 -11.33 14.69
CA PHE A 96 -1.67 -12.40 14.35
C PHE A 96 -2.33 -12.92 15.62
N GLU A 97 -3.65 -12.81 15.67
CA GLU A 97 -4.48 -13.37 16.74
C GLU A 97 -5.00 -14.75 16.30
N PRO A 98 -4.60 -15.83 16.99
CA PRO A 98 -5.12 -17.17 16.70
C PRO A 98 -6.62 -17.28 16.94
N ASP A 99 -7.23 -18.33 16.39
CA ASP A 99 -8.66 -18.62 16.60
C ASP A 99 -8.95 -19.10 18.03
N ASP A 100 -8.01 -19.83 18.64
CA ASP A 100 -8.10 -20.20 20.06
C ASP A 100 -7.73 -19.00 20.93
N PRO A 101 -8.66 -18.44 21.74
CA PRO A 101 -8.38 -17.29 22.59
C PRO A 101 -7.40 -17.60 23.74
N ASN A 102 -7.06 -18.88 23.97
CA ASN A 102 -6.03 -19.28 24.93
C ASN A 102 -4.63 -19.34 24.30
N GLU A 103 -4.53 -19.29 22.98
CA GLU A 103 -3.25 -19.16 22.29
C GLU A 103 -2.78 -17.70 22.30
N ALA A 104 -1.50 -17.49 22.58
CA ALA A 104 -0.95 -16.15 22.62
C ALA A 104 -0.82 -15.57 21.20
N ALA A 105 -1.15 -14.27 21.07
CA ALA A 105 -0.91 -13.51 19.84
C ALA A 105 0.54 -13.64 19.35
N GLN A 106 0.70 -13.85 18.05
CA GLN A 106 2.01 -13.86 17.43
C GLN A 106 2.38 -12.45 16.97
N HIS A 107 3.55 -11.97 17.43
CA HIS A 107 4.11 -10.69 17.02
C HIS A 107 5.26 -10.93 16.05
N ILE A 108 5.03 -10.67 14.76
CA ILE A 108 6.01 -10.88 13.70
C ILE A 108 6.64 -9.54 13.35
N THR A 109 7.94 -9.42 13.59
CA THR A 109 8.68 -8.18 13.28
C THR A 109 8.94 -8.03 11.78
N TYR A 110 9.24 -6.82 11.32
CA TYR A 110 9.64 -6.58 9.92
C TYR A 110 10.81 -7.48 9.48
N LYS A 111 11.80 -7.70 10.36
CA LYS A 111 12.95 -8.58 10.10
C LYS A 111 12.54 -10.04 9.94
N GLN A 112 11.63 -10.52 10.77
CA GLN A 112 11.09 -11.88 10.68
C GLN A 112 10.24 -12.05 9.42
N LEU A 113 9.38 -11.07 9.12
CA LEU A 113 8.54 -11.07 7.93
C LEU A 113 9.39 -11.09 6.64
N HIS A 114 10.41 -10.23 6.56
CA HIS A 114 11.37 -10.23 5.45
C HIS A 114 12.02 -11.61 5.25
N THR A 115 12.49 -12.22 6.34
CA THR A 115 13.11 -13.56 6.28
C THR A 115 12.14 -14.62 5.74
N ARG A 116 10.88 -14.60 6.18
CA ARG A 116 9.84 -15.54 5.72
C ARG A 116 9.51 -15.33 4.25
N VAL A 117 9.30 -14.07 3.84
CA VAL A 117 8.98 -13.70 2.45
C VAL A 117 10.12 -14.08 1.49
N CYS A 118 11.37 -13.75 1.82
CA CYS A 118 12.52 -14.12 0.99
C CYS A 118 12.70 -15.65 0.89
N ARG A 119 12.45 -16.39 1.98
CA ARG A 119 12.50 -17.85 1.95
C ARG A 119 11.46 -18.41 0.97
N PHE A 120 10.22 -17.94 1.03
CA PHE A 120 9.17 -18.40 0.13
C PHE A 120 9.40 -17.96 -1.31
N ALA A 121 9.90 -16.74 -1.54
CA ALA A 121 10.29 -16.26 -2.85
C ALA A 121 11.34 -17.16 -3.51
N ASN A 122 12.38 -17.58 -2.78
CA ASN A 122 13.39 -18.50 -3.29
C ASN A 122 12.81 -19.88 -3.65
N ILE A 123 11.85 -20.39 -2.86
CA ILE A 123 11.13 -21.64 -3.18
C ILE A 123 10.36 -21.48 -4.49
N LEU A 124 9.65 -20.37 -4.69
CA LEU A 124 8.93 -20.11 -5.94
C LEU A 124 9.89 -20.01 -7.14
N GLU A 125 11.05 -19.37 -6.96
CA GLU A 125 12.08 -19.30 -8.00
C GLU A 125 12.62 -20.68 -8.38
N GLU A 126 12.86 -21.56 -7.40
CA GLU A 126 13.30 -22.95 -7.60
C GLU A 126 12.22 -23.79 -8.32
N LEU A 127 10.94 -23.57 -8.00
CA LEU A 127 9.81 -24.17 -8.71
C LEU A 127 9.60 -23.60 -10.13
N GLY A 128 10.43 -22.64 -10.55
CA GLY A 128 10.44 -22.11 -11.90
C GLY A 128 9.52 -20.91 -12.15
N VAL A 129 8.94 -20.31 -11.11
CA VAL A 129 8.08 -19.12 -11.23
C VAL A 129 8.89 -17.91 -11.72
N ARG A 130 8.37 -17.18 -12.70
CA ARG A 130 9.00 -15.99 -13.30
C ARG A 130 8.03 -14.81 -13.35
N LYS A 131 8.57 -13.62 -13.65
CA LYS A 131 7.78 -12.39 -13.79
C LYS A 131 6.70 -12.58 -14.87
N GLY A 132 5.45 -12.38 -14.47
CA GLY A 132 4.27 -12.55 -15.34
C GLY A 132 3.52 -13.86 -15.11
N ASP A 133 4.11 -14.81 -14.39
CA ASP A 133 3.42 -16.05 -14.01
C ASP A 133 2.37 -15.79 -12.92
N ARG A 134 1.39 -16.69 -12.86
CA ARG A 134 0.28 -16.65 -11.90
C ARG A 134 0.49 -17.73 -10.85
N VAL A 135 0.50 -17.34 -9.58
CA VAL A 135 0.52 -18.25 -8.43
C VAL A 135 -0.84 -18.14 -7.72
N VAL A 136 -1.49 -19.29 -7.50
CA VAL A 136 -2.78 -19.33 -6.79
C VAL A 136 -2.50 -19.56 -5.31
N ILE A 137 -3.05 -18.69 -4.46
CA ILE A 137 -2.92 -18.78 -3.01
C ILE A 137 -4.27 -19.23 -2.45
N TYR A 138 -4.29 -20.37 -1.75
CA TYR A 138 -5.46 -20.89 -1.05
C TYR A 138 -5.09 -21.12 0.41
N LEU A 139 -5.15 -20.05 1.20
CA LEU A 139 -4.79 -20.03 2.62
C LEU A 139 -5.95 -19.48 3.46
N PRO A 140 -6.12 -19.94 4.71
CA PRO A 140 -6.96 -19.26 5.68
C PRO A 140 -6.30 -17.94 6.15
N MET A 141 -6.92 -17.25 7.11
CA MET A 141 -6.35 -16.06 7.74
C MET A 141 -5.22 -16.46 8.71
N ILE A 142 -4.03 -16.72 8.18
CA ILE A 142 -2.83 -17.11 8.94
C ILE A 142 -1.60 -16.31 8.45
N PRO A 143 -0.52 -16.18 9.23
CA PRO A 143 0.58 -15.25 8.94
C PRO A 143 1.77 -15.83 8.14
N GLU A 144 1.67 -17.07 7.65
CA GLU A 144 2.66 -17.77 6.80
C GLU A 144 2.86 -17.10 5.44
#